data_AF-A0AAV0DC17-F1
#
_entry.id   AF-A0AAV0DC17-F1
#
_cell.length_a   1.000
_cell.length_b   1.000
_cell.length_c   1.000
_cell.angle_alpha   90.00
_cell.angle_beta   90.00
_cell.angle_gamma   90.00
#
_symmetry.space_group_name_H-M   'P 1'
#
loop_
_entity.id
_entity.type
_entity.pdbx_description
1 polymer ?
#
loop_
_entity_poly.entity_id
_entity_poly.type
_entity_poly.pdbx_seq_one_letter_code
_entity_poly.pdbx_strand_id
1 'polypeptide(L)'
;MERVLPQEKGLISCKSLFEMLRPAISFNANQECREGLELRIGKQLDQVTVKELLLIPPAPEEKYDTECLKRMLKIYYDNYTSPEYSGFVKVANLMEEFLCEVASDMDIKVDTFA
;
A
#
# COMPACT_ATOMS: atom_id res chain seq x y z
N MET A 1 10.43 14.10 -9.46
CA MET A 1 10.29 14.66 -8.09
C MET A 1 10.70 13.63 -7.05
N GLU A 2 10.33 12.37 -7.26
CA GLU A 2 10.75 11.20 -6.50
C GLU A 2 12.27 11.02 -6.35
N ARG A 3 13.07 11.41 -7.35
CA ARG A 3 14.55 11.28 -7.32
C ARG A 3 15.24 12.13 -6.25
N VAL A 4 14.59 13.16 -5.73
CA VAL A 4 15.15 14.04 -4.68
C VAL A 4 14.79 13.54 -3.28
N LEU A 5 13.81 12.65 -3.17
CA LEU A 5 13.36 12.13 -1.89
C LEU A 5 14.37 11.10 -1.34
N PRO A 6 14.66 11.11 -0.03
CA PRO A 6 15.43 10.02 0.60
C PRO A 6 14.77 8.66 0.36
N GLN A 7 15.58 7.60 0.33
CA GLN A 7 15.11 6.21 0.23
C GLN A 7 15.16 5.47 1.56
N GLU A 8 15.75 6.11 2.58
CA GLU A 8 15.89 5.60 3.93
C GLU A 8 14.52 5.55 4.63
N LYS A 9 14.30 4.45 5.34
CA LYS A 9 13.09 4.22 6.12
C LYS A 9 12.90 5.33 7.16
N GLY A 10 11.67 5.85 7.29
CA GLY A 10 11.29 6.77 8.37
C GLY A 10 11.66 8.24 8.17
N LEU A 11 12.34 8.63 7.09
CA LEU A 11 12.62 10.05 6.81
C LEU A 11 11.41 10.80 6.23
N ILE A 12 10.49 10.08 5.59
CA ILE A 12 9.22 10.60 5.09
C ILE A 12 8.11 9.75 5.69
N SER A 13 7.09 10.38 6.26
CA SER A 13 5.94 9.67 6.80
C SER A 13 5.18 8.91 5.71
N CYS A 14 4.61 7.74 6.05
CA CYS A 14 3.73 6.99 5.15
C CYS A 14 2.61 7.88 4.60
N LYS A 15 1.95 8.63 5.48
CA LYS A 15 0.90 9.59 5.12
C LYS A 15 1.32 10.53 3.99
N SER A 16 2.49 11.17 4.11
CA SER A 16 3.00 12.07 3.07
C SER A 16 3.26 11.34 1.76
N LEU A 17 3.80 10.12 1.80
CA LEU A 17 4.01 9.33 0.59
C LEU A 17 2.67 8.97 -0.09
N PHE A 18 1.62 8.62 0.66
CA PHE A 18 0.28 8.37 0.12
C PHE A 18 -0.38 9.65 -0.42
N GLU A 19 -0.14 10.81 0.19
CA GLU A 19 -0.57 12.12 -0.32
C GLU A 19 0.12 12.48 -1.65
N MET A 20 1.31 11.93 -1.92
CA MET A 20 2.00 12.07 -3.21
C MET A 20 1.58 11.00 -4.22
N LEU A 21 1.40 9.75 -3.78
CA LEU A 21 1.06 8.62 -4.65
C LEU A 21 -0.34 8.77 -5.26
N ARG A 22 -1.31 9.25 -4.47
CA ARG A 22 -2.67 9.49 -4.94
C ARG A 22 -2.75 10.35 -6.20
N PRO A 23 -2.29 11.62 -6.20
CA PRO A 23 -2.31 12.43 -7.40
C PRO A 23 -1.39 11.88 -8.49
N ALA A 24 -0.28 11.23 -8.15
CA ALA A 24 0.59 10.60 -9.15
C ALA A 24 -0.14 9.51 -9.95
N ILE A 25 -1.00 8.71 -9.30
CA ILE A 25 -1.86 7.72 -9.97
C ILE A 25 -2.99 8.44 -10.73
N SER A 26 -3.73 9.34 -10.07
CA SER A 26 -4.89 10.03 -10.69
C SER A 26 -4.54 10.85 -11.93
N PHE A 27 -3.34 11.43 -11.97
CA PHE A 27 -2.85 12.20 -13.13
C PHE A 27 -1.99 11.37 -14.08
N ASN A 28 -1.92 10.05 -13.89
CA ASN A 28 -1.09 9.14 -14.67
C ASN A 28 0.36 9.65 -14.85
N ALA A 29 0.98 10.09 -13.74
CA ALA A 29 2.38 10.49 -13.71
C ALA A 29 3.27 9.35 -14.20
N ASN A 30 4.51 9.64 -14.59
CA ASN A 30 5.40 8.62 -15.15
C ASN A 30 5.55 7.38 -14.22
N GLN A 31 5.80 6.23 -14.82
CA GLN A 31 5.90 4.96 -14.09
C GLN A 31 7.00 4.99 -13.02
N GLU A 32 8.17 5.56 -13.33
CA GLU A 32 9.27 5.72 -12.37
C GLU A 32 8.87 6.49 -11.10
N CYS A 33 8.01 7.50 -11.22
CA CYS A 33 7.52 8.30 -10.10
C CYS A 33 6.64 7.45 -9.18
N ARG A 34 5.69 6.71 -9.76
CA ARG A 34 4.78 5.84 -9.00
C ARG A 34 5.55 4.72 -8.33
N GLU A 35 6.42 4.02 -9.06
CA GLU A 35 7.26 2.95 -8.53
C GLU A 35 8.23 3.46 -7.46
N GLY A 36 8.78 4.67 -7.63
CA GLY A 36 9.62 5.29 -6.62
C GLY A 36 8.88 5.61 -5.31
N LEU A 37 7.60 5.98 -5.39
CA LEU A 37 6.75 6.19 -4.21
C LEU A 37 6.37 4.85 -3.57
N GLU A 38 5.95 3.86 -4.36
CA GLU A 38 5.67 2.50 -3.90
C GLU A 38 6.88 1.86 -3.21
N LEU A 39 8.09 2.05 -3.75
CA LEU A 39 9.34 1.58 -3.13
C LEU A 39 9.50 2.12 -1.72
N ARG A 40 9.23 3.41 -1.52
CA ARG A 40 9.38 4.06 -0.21
C ARG A 40 8.31 3.61 0.77
N ILE A 41 7.06 3.49 0.32
CA ILE A 41 5.96 2.99 1.15
C ILE A 41 6.21 1.52 1.52
N GLY A 42 6.56 0.69 0.54
CA GLY A 42 6.85 -0.73 0.73
C GLY A 42 7.95 -0.99 1.76
N LYS A 43 9.00 -0.16 1.84
CA LYS A 43 10.05 -0.29 2.87
C LYS A 43 9.58 -0.06 4.31
N GLN A 44 8.41 0.57 4.50
CA GLN A 44 7.87 0.93 5.81
C GLN A 44 6.41 0.53 5.96
N LEU A 45 6.00 -0.55 5.29
CA LEU A 45 4.63 -1.05 5.31
C LEU A 45 4.15 -1.43 6.72
N ASP A 46 5.07 -1.77 7.63
CA ASP A 46 4.81 -2.02 9.06
C ASP A 46 4.40 -0.78 9.87
N GLN A 47 4.43 0.40 9.25
CA GLN A 47 4.01 1.67 9.84
C GLN A 47 2.76 2.25 9.15
N VAL A 48 2.24 1.55 8.14
CA VAL A 48 1.07 1.97 7.38
C VAL A 48 -0.20 1.56 8.12
N THR A 49 -1.23 2.39 8.02
CA THR A 49 -2.58 2.09 8.50
C THR A 49 -3.49 1.65 7.36
N VAL A 50 -4.53 0.86 7.65
CA VAL A 50 -5.52 0.46 6.62
C VAL A 50 -6.17 1.67 5.96
N LYS A 51 -6.44 2.72 6.74
CA LYS A 51 -6.99 3.98 6.20
C LYS A 51 -6.10 4.59 5.13
N GLU A 52 -4.78 4.48 5.25
CA GLU A 52 -3.85 4.95 4.22
C GLU A 52 -3.84 4.03 3.00
N LEU A 53 -3.95 2.71 3.17
CA LEU A 53 -4.09 1.76 2.06
C LEU A 53 -5.36 1.99 1.25
N LEU A 54 -6.49 2.26 1.92
CA LEU A 54 -7.77 2.53 1.28
C LEU A 54 -7.80 3.86 0.51
N LEU A 55 -6.79 4.72 0.69
CA LEU A 55 -6.66 5.96 -0.08
C LEU A 55 -6.00 5.76 -1.45
N ILE A 56 -5.47 4.57 -1.75
CA ILE A 56 -4.87 4.29 -3.07
C ILE A 56 -5.99 4.37 -4.12
N PRO A 57 -5.83 5.17 -5.19
CA PRO A 57 -6.85 5.28 -6.22
C PRO A 57 -7.12 3.92 -6.87
N PRO A 58 -8.40 3.59 -7.17
CA PRO A 58 -8.77 2.32 -7.80
C PRO A 58 -8.15 2.17 -9.19
N ALA A 59 -7.96 0.91 -9.61
CA ALA A 59 -7.72 0.61 -11.01
C ALA A 59 -9.02 0.80 -11.83
N PRO A 60 -8.96 1.01 -13.15
CA PRO A 60 -10.15 1.30 -13.97
C PRO A 60 -11.31 0.30 -13.83
N GLU A 61 -11.00 -0.95 -13.48
CA GLU A 61 -11.96 -2.05 -13.34
C GLU A 61 -12.06 -2.63 -11.91
N GLU A 62 -11.22 -2.17 -10.98
CA GLU A 62 -11.17 -2.69 -9.60
C GLU A 62 -11.47 -1.57 -8.59
N LYS A 63 -12.33 -1.83 -7.60
CA LYS A 63 -12.64 -0.87 -6.52
C LYS A 63 -11.41 -0.53 -5.65
N TYR A 64 -10.38 -1.38 -5.67
CA TYR A 64 -9.13 -1.21 -4.94
C TYR A 64 -7.95 -1.57 -5.86
N ASP A 65 -6.83 -0.85 -5.76
CA ASP A 65 -5.61 -1.20 -6.52
C ASP A 65 -4.83 -2.30 -5.78
N THR A 66 -5.26 -3.55 -6.00
CA THR A 66 -4.64 -4.73 -5.39
C THR A 66 -3.24 -5.01 -5.93
N GLU A 67 -2.93 -4.56 -7.15
CA GLU A 67 -1.62 -4.72 -7.77
C GLU A 67 -0.59 -3.79 -7.14
N CYS A 68 -0.95 -2.54 -6.82
CA CYS A 68 -0.11 -1.63 -6.03
C CYS A 68 0.22 -2.22 -4.67
N LEU A 69 -0.78 -2.79 -3.98
CA LEU A 69 -0.59 -3.46 -2.70
C LEU A 69 0.37 -4.65 -2.80
N LYS A 70 0.21 -5.51 -3.82
CA LYS A 70 1.13 -6.64 -4.07
C LYS A 70 2.57 -6.17 -4.31
N ARG A 71 2.77 -5.10 -5.08
CA ARG A 71 4.11 -4.52 -5.31
C ARG A 71 4.73 -4.02 -4.00
N MET A 72 3.98 -3.29 -3.19
CA MET A 72 4.45 -2.79 -1.89
C MET A 72 4.77 -3.93 -0.91
N LEU A 73 3.95 -4.99 -0.87
CA LEU A 73 4.24 -6.19 -0.08
C LEU A 73 5.55 -6.84 -0.52
N LYS A 74 5.72 -7.07 -1.82
CA LYS A 74 6.96 -7.63 -2.37
C LYS A 74 8.18 -6.80 -1.95
N ILE A 75 8.10 -5.48 -2.10
CA ILE A 75 9.16 -4.56 -1.67
C ILE A 75 9.45 -4.72 -0.18
N TYR A 76 8.42 -4.81 0.67
CA TYR A 76 8.59 -4.98 2.10
C TYR A 76 9.37 -6.26 2.42
N TYR A 77 8.98 -7.40 1.85
CA TYR A 77 9.64 -8.68 2.06
C TYR A 77 11.07 -8.69 1.52
N ASP A 78 11.30 -8.15 0.32
CA ASP A 78 12.62 -8.07 -0.33
C ASP A 78 13.59 -7.15 0.44
N ASN A 79 13.07 -6.18 1.21
CA ASN A 79 13.87 -5.20 1.98
C ASN A 79 13.78 -5.43 3.49
N TYR A 80 13.23 -6.56 3.95
CA TYR A 80 13.11 -6.84 5.37
C TYR A 80 14.46 -7.26 5.97
N THR A 81 15.03 -6.40 6.81
CA THR A 81 16.35 -6.63 7.42
C THR A 81 16.30 -6.86 8.92
N SER A 82 15.12 -6.73 9.54
CA SER A 82 14.99 -6.92 11.00
C SER A 82 15.12 -8.40 11.35
N PRO A 83 15.88 -8.75 12.41
CA PRO A 83 15.95 -10.12 12.90
C PRO A 83 14.67 -10.54 13.65
N GLU A 84 13.82 -9.58 14.02
CA GLU A 84 12.56 -9.84 14.72
C GLU A 84 11.44 -10.14 13.72
N TYR A 85 10.42 -10.90 14.13
CA TYR A 85 9.21 -11.12 13.33
C TYR A 85 8.12 -10.05 13.56
N SER A 86 8.38 -9.08 14.45
CA SER A 86 7.42 -8.05 14.86
C SER A 86 6.89 -7.22 13.68
N GLY A 87 7.74 -6.95 12.68
CA GLY A 87 7.34 -6.28 11.45
C GLY A 87 6.37 -7.11 10.60
N PHE A 88 6.66 -8.41 10.41
CA PHE A 88 5.77 -9.32 9.69
C PHE A 88 4.41 -9.44 10.35
N VAL A 89 4.36 -9.54 11.68
CA VAL A 89 3.08 -9.59 12.42
C VAL A 89 2.26 -8.32 12.16
N LYS A 90 2.90 -7.13 12.18
CA LYS A 90 2.21 -5.87 11.87
C LYS A 90 1.65 -5.84 10.44
N VAL A 91 2.44 -6.28 9.46
CA VAL A 91 2.00 -6.33 8.06
C VAL A 91 0.89 -7.38 7.87
N ALA A 92 0.96 -8.53 8.54
CA ALA A 92 -0.09 -9.54 8.50
C ALA A 92 -1.42 -8.99 9.05
N ASN A 93 -1.38 -8.34 10.22
CA ASN A 93 -2.57 -7.70 10.80
C ASN A 93 -3.12 -6.59 9.89
N LEU A 94 -2.24 -5.78 9.29
CA LEU A 94 -2.63 -4.76 8.31
C LEU A 94 -3.37 -5.37 7.11
N MET A 95 -2.93 -6.52 6.61
CA MET A 95 -3.61 -7.23 5.51
C MET A 95 -4.94 -7.82 5.96
N GLU A 96 -5.02 -8.39 7.15
CA GLU A 96 -6.27 -8.91 7.72
C GLU A 96 -7.31 -7.79 7.84
N GLU A 97 -6.95 -6.65 8.45
CA GLU A 97 -7.84 -5.51 8.58
C GLU A 97 -8.26 -4.94 7.20
N PHE A 98 -7.33 -4.85 6.24
CA PHE A 98 -7.65 -4.44 4.86
C PHE A 98 -8.68 -5.39 4.22
N LEU A 99 -8.50 -6.71 4.36
CA LEU A 99 -9.43 -7.70 3.82
C LEU A 99 -10.81 -7.61 4.48
N CYS A 100 -10.87 -7.35 5.79
CA CYS A 100 -12.14 -7.13 6.50
C CYS A 100 -12.89 -5.89 5.97
N GLU A 101 -12.19 -4.78 5.75
CA GLU A 101 -12.78 -3.57 5.17
C GLU A 101 -13.29 -3.84 3.75
N VAL A 102 -12.46 -4.44 2.88
CA VAL A 102 -12.85 -4.80 1.51
C VAL A 102 -14.05 -5.75 1.48
N ALA A 103 -14.08 -6.76 2.36
CA ALA A 103 -15.19 -7.72 2.44
C ALA A 103 -16.48 -7.10 2.98
N SER A 104 -16.38 -6.06 3.83
CA SER A 104 -17.56 -5.33 4.32
C SER A 104 -18.11 -4.38 3.26
N ASP A 105 -17.23 -3.82 2.43
CA ASP A 105 -17.55 -2.91 1.34
C ASP A 105 -18.15 -3.60 0.12
N MET A 106 -17.74 -4.85 -0.14
CA MET A 106 -18.42 -5.76 -1.04
C MET A 106 -19.57 -6.36 -0.24
N ASP A 107 -20.75 -5.75 -0.25
CA ASP A 107 -21.95 -6.34 0.35
C ASP A 107 -22.16 -7.75 -0.23
N ILE A 108 -21.59 -8.79 0.41
CA ILE A 108 -21.58 -10.17 -0.10
C ILE A 108 -22.99 -10.67 0.12
N LYS A 109 -23.86 -10.38 -0.85
CA LYS A 109 -25.24 -10.85 -0.85
C LYS A 109 -25.20 -12.37 -0.73
N VAL A 110 -26.05 -12.91 0.14
CA VAL A 110 -26.22 -14.34 0.40
C VAL A 110 -26.35 -15.15 -0.88
N ASP A 111 -26.92 -14.54 -1.93
CA ASP A 111 -27.05 -15.04 -3.31
C ASP A 111 -25.71 -15.47 -3.96
N THR A 112 -24.56 -15.05 -3.43
CA THR A 112 -23.22 -15.47 -3.88
C THR A 112 -22.87 -16.90 -3.44
N PHE A 113 -23.57 -17.41 -2.41
CA PHE A 113 -23.37 -18.74 -1.83
C PHE A 113 -24.58 -19.68 -2.03
N ALA A 114 -25.61 -19.22 -2.74
CA ALA A 114 -26.81 -20.00 -3.10
C ALA A 114 -26.65 -20.63 -4.49
#